data_AF-A0A0R2HJ36-F1
#
_entry.id   AF-A0A0R2HJ36-F1
#
_cell.length_a   1.000
_cell.length_b   1.000
_cell.length_c   1.000
_cell.angle_alpha   90.00
_cell.angle_beta   90.00
_cell.angle_gamma   90.00
#
_symmetry.space_group_name_H-M   'P 1'
#
loop_
_entity.id
_entity.type
_entity.pdbx_description
1 polymer ?
#
loop_
_entity_poly.entity_id
_entity_poly.type
_entity_poly.pdbx_seq_one_letter_code
_entity_poly.pdbx_strand_id
1 'polypeptide(L)'
;MNKLIKKLTMFALAFIIMGGAFAISAENSEAFAATNKARVYAELKASGYSKATAAGIMANIKHESNYNPNAGRGAYGLIQWTGSRKSALKRYAKSKKLSYKSVKAQIGYMNKELKSGYKGLYKHLKTVKNNKSGAYKAAHKFCYDFERPANKSSRSKKRGNTAKKIYSKLA
;
A
#
# COMPACT_ATOMS: atom_id res chain seq x y z
N MET A 1 -49.30 48.69 3.48
CA MET A 1 -48.45 49.52 2.61
C MET A 1 -47.21 48.72 2.23
N ASN A 2 -47.27 48.05 1.08
CA ASN A 2 -46.50 48.35 -0.14
C ASN A 2 -45.06 47.81 -0.06
N LYS A 3 -44.83 46.57 -0.51
CA LYS A 3 -44.48 46.14 -1.90
C LYS A 3 -42.96 45.93 -1.99
N LEU A 4 -42.54 44.67 -2.17
CA LEU A 4 -41.89 44.17 -3.40
C LEU A 4 -40.47 44.77 -3.59
N ILE A 5 -39.35 44.03 -3.58
CA ILE A 5 -38.72 43.46 -4.79
C ILE A 5 -37.39 42.74 -4.44
N LYS A 6 -37.27 41.48 -4.88
CA LYS A 6 -36.17 40.74 -5.54
C LYS A 6 -34.67 40.95 -5.15
N LYS A 7 -34.06 39.81 -4.82
CA LYS A 7 -32.74 39.24 -5.21
C LYS A 7 -31.65 40.12 -5.85
N LEU A 8 -30.43 39.83 -5.37
CA LEU A 8 -29.13 39.63 -6.06
C LEU A 8 -28.13 40.80 -6.14
N THR A 9 -26.87 40.45 -5.80
CA THR A 9 -25.57 41.10 -6.12
C THR A 9 -25.34 42.46 -5.45
N MET A 10 -24.16 42.86 -4.96
CA MET A 10 -22.76 42.45 -5.10
C MET A 10 -21.98 43.28 -4.06
N PHE A 11 -21.03 42.72 -3.30
CA PHE A 11 -19.68 43.26 -3.06
C PHE A 11 -18.99 42.59 -1.87
N ALA A 12 -17.70 42.38 -2.07
CA ALA A 12 -16.75 41.73 -1.19
C ALA A 12 -16.70 42.30 0.22
N LEU A 13 -16.46 41.44 1.20
CA LEU A 13 -15.56 41.78 2.30
C LEU A 13 -14.80 40.52 2.73
N ALA A 14 -13.48 40.63 2.69
CA ALA A 14 -12.53 39.58 3.01
C ALA A 14 -12.75 39.08 4.45
N PHE A 15 -12.95 37.77 4.60
CA PHE A 15 -12.67 37.11 5.87
C PHE A 15 -11.27 36.52 5.84
N ILE A 16 -10.47 37.08 6.73
CA ILE A 16 -9.09 36.77 7.07
C ILE A 16 -8.95 35.27 7.34
N ILE A 17 -8.15 34.59 6.52
CA ILE A 17 -7.74 33.20 6.72
C ILE A 17 -6.73 33.17 7.86
N MET A 18 -7.21 33.01 9.08
CA MET A 18 -6.41 32.60 10.22
C MET A 18 -6.89 31.21 10.64
N GLY A 19 -6.36 30.18 9.97
CA GLY A 19 -6.75 28.77 10.17
C GLY A 19 -6.32 27.78 9.09
N GLY A 20 -5.69 28.23 7.99
CA GLY A 20 -5.46 27.42 6.79
C GLY A 20 -4.28 26.44 6.79
N ALA A 21 -3.49 26.32 7.87
CA ALA A 21 -2.24 25.55 7.80
C ALA A 21 -2.37 24.04 8.08
N PHE A 22 -3.51 23.53 8.57
CA PHE A 22 -3.59 22.15 9.05
C PHE A 22 -4.28 21.13 8.12
N ALA A 23 -5.09 21.58 7.15
CA ALA A 23 -5.85 20.69 6.26
C ALA A 23 -5.13 20.32 4.94
N ILE A 24 -4.12 21.10 4.52
CA ILE A 24 -3.48 20.97 3.19
C ILE A 24 -2.47 19.80 3.10
N SER A 25 -2.04 19.23 4.23
CA SER A 25 -1.06 18.12 4.23
C SER A 25 -1.68 16.73 4.11
N ALA A 26 -2.91 16.54 4.59
CA ALA A 26 -3.58 15.25 4.60
C ALA A 26 -4.03 14.82 3.19
N GLU A 27 -4.63 15.74 2.42
CA GLU A 27 -5.09 15.44 1.05
C GLU A 27 -3.94 15.08 0.10
N ASN A 28 -2.81 15.79 0.20
CA ASN A 28 -1.60 15.47 -0.57
C ASN A 28 -1.01 14.10 -0.19
N SER A 29 -1.08 13.73 1.10
CA SER A 29 -0.67 12.41 1.59
C SER A 29 -1.60 11.30 1.08
N GLU A 30 -2.91 11.53 1.07
CA GLU A 30 -3.89 10.58 0.55
C GLU A 30 -3.79 10.42 -0.97
N ALA A 31 -3.63 11.50 -1.73
CA ALA A 31 -3.42 11.46 -3.18
C ALA A 31 -2.12 10.72 -3.55
N PHE A 32 -1.03 10.94 -2.80
CA PHE A 32 0.22 10.22 -2.98
C PHE A 32 0.08 8.73 -2.60
N ALA A 33 -0.63 8.40 -1.52
CA ALA A 33 -0.93 7.03 -1.12
C ALA A 33 -1.83 6.32 -2.14
N ALA A 34 -2.82 7.01 -2.72
CA ALA A 34 -3.67 6.50 -3.79
C ALA A 34 -2.85 6.20 -5.05
N THR A 35 -1.94 7.11 -5.43
CA THR A 35 -0.99 6.92 -6.53
C THR A 35 -0.07 5.72 -6.29
N ASN A 36 0.48 5.59 -5.07
CA ASN A 36 1.35 4.46 -4.73
C ASN A 36 0.58 3.13 -4.68
N LYS A 37 -0.65 3.12 -4.18
CA LYS A 37 -1.52 1.94 -4.19
C LYS A 37 -1.73 1.42 -5.62
N ALA A 38 -2.00 2.31 -6.57
CA ALA A 38 -2.15 1.95 -7.98
C ALA A 38 -0.83 1.38 -8.56
N ARG A 39 0.31 2.05 -8.28
CA ARG A 39 1.64 1.57 -8.69
C ARG A 39 1.99 0.22 -8.09
N VAL A 40 1.67 -0.02 -6.81
CA VAL A 40 1.87 -1.31 -6.15
C VAL A 40 1.08 -2.40 -6.85
N TYR A 41 -0.20 -2.15 -7.16
CA TYR A 41 -1.00 -3.12 -7.92
C TYR A 41 -0.37 -3.44 -9.28
N ALA A 42 -0.01 -2.40 -10.04
CA ALA A 42 0.61 -2.55 -11.36
C ALA A 42 1.91 -3.37 -11.31
N GLU A 43 2.82 -3.08 -10.38
CA GLU A 43 4.09 -3.81 -10.24
C GLU A 43 3.89 -5.27 -9.77
N LEU A 44 2.88 -5.53 -8.94
CA LEU A 44 2.49 -6.89 -8.55
C LEU A 44 1.91 -7.67 -9.74
N LYS A 45 1.10 -7.02 -10.58
CA LYS A 45 0.58 -7.59 -11.82
C LYS A 45 1.69 -7.86 -12.83
N ALA A 46 2.61 -6.91 -13.02
CA ALA A 46 3.80 -7.07 -13.87
C ALA A 46 4.73 -8.19 -13.37
N SER A 47 4.75 -8.45 -12.06
CA SER A 47 5.45 -9.60 -11.46
C SER A 47 4.74 -10.96 -11.68
N GLY A 48 3.60 -10.97 -12.37
CA GLY A 48 2.84 -12.17 -12.72
C GLY A 48 1.91 -12.68 -11.62
N TYR A 49 1.58 -11.89 -10.61
CA TYR A 49 0.64 -12.30 -9.56
C TYR A 49 -0.82 -12.20 -10.03
N SER A 50 -1.67 -13.13 -9.58
CA SER A 50 -3.12 -13.06 -9.80
C SER A 50 -3.72 -11.85 -9.07
N LYS A 51 -4.95 -11.46 -9.42
CA LYS A 51 -5.65 -10.37 -8.73
C LYS A 51 -5.81 -10.65 -7.23
N ALA A 52 -6.12 -11.90 -6.88
CA ALA A 52 -6.20 -12.38 -5.50
C ALA A 52 -4.87 -12.21 -4.76
N THR A 53 -3.77 -12.65 -5.36
CA THR A 53 -2.45 -12.55 -4.74
C THR A 53 -2.01 -11.09 -4.59
N ALA A 54 -2.25 -10.26 -5.61
CA ALA A 54 -1.97 -8.83 -5.54
C ALA A 54 -2.77 -8.17 -4.42
N ALA A 55 -4.08 -8.45 -4.31
CA ALA A 55 -4.91 -7.97 -3.20
C ALA A 55 -4.38 -8.42 -1.83
N GLY A 56 -3.88 -9.65 -1.74
CA GLY A 56 -3.31 -10.21 -0.52
C GLY A 56 -2.04 -9.49 -0.05
N ILE A 57 -1.12 -9.22 -0.97
CA ILE A 57 0.13 -8.49 -0.69
C ILE A 57 -0.19 -7.01 -0.40
N MET A 58 -1.06 -6.38 -1.19
CA MET A 58 -1.53 -5.00 -0.96
C MET A 58 -2.16 -4.82 0.42
N ALA A 59 -2.91 -5.82 0.91
CA ALA A 59 -3.44 -5.77 2.28
C ALA A 59 -2.32 -5.68 3.32
N ASN A 60 -1.23 -6.45 3.17
CA ASN A 60 -0.09 -6.34 4.07
C ASN A 60 0.57 -4.97 3.99
N ILE A 61 0.89 -4.50 2.78
CA ILE A 61 1.47 -3.17 2.54
C ILE A 61 0.61 -2.06 3.16
N LYS A 62 -0.73 -2.14 3.05
CA LYS A 62 -1.62 -1.19 3.70
C LYS A 62 -1.40 -1.11 5.21
N HIS A 63 -1.30 -2.27 5.88
CA HIS A 63 -1.13 -2.34 7.33
C HIS A 63 0.30 -2.01 7.79
N GLU A 64 1.31 -2.20 6.94
CA GLU A 64 2.71 -1.88 7.26
C GLU A 64 3.04 -0.40 7.05
N SER A 65 2.55 0.19 5.97
CA SER A 65 3.04 1.50 5.51
C SER A 65 1.96 2.41 4.95
N ASN A 66 0.71 1.96 4.90
CA ASN A 66 -0.36 2.61 4.15
C ASN A 66 0.07 2.95 2.70
N TYR A 67 0.80 2.03 2.06
CA TYR A 67 1.36 2.21 0.71
C TYR A 67 2.41 3.31 0.56
N ASN A 68 2.97 3.83 1.66
CA ASN A 68 4.06 4.81 1.58
C ASN A 68 5.42 4.10 1.45
N PRO A 69 6.10 4.17 0.28
CA PRO A 69 7.40 3.54 0.10
C PRO A 69 8.52 4.24 0.90
N ASN A 70 8.25 5.40 1.51
CA ASN A 70 9.15 6.11 2.39
C ASN A 70 8.80 5.96 3.89
N ALA A 71 7.82 5.13 4.25
CA ALA A 71 7.46 4.91 5.64
C ALA A 71 8.68 4.42 6.45
N GLY A 72 8.94 5.03 7.60
CA GLY A 72 10.02 4.62 8.48
C GLY A 72 9.78 4.96 9.95
N ARG A 73 9.75 3.92 10.79
CA ARG A 73 9.73 3.98 12.25
C ARG A 73 10.60 2.86 12.82
N GLY A 74 11.92 2.93 12.59
CA GLY A 74 12.89 1.85 12.90
C GLY A 74 13.05 0.80 11.79
N ALA A 75 12.02 0.63 10.95
CA ALA A 75 12.04 -0.15 9.71
C ALA A 75 11.89 0.76 8.48
N TYR A 76 11.83 0.20 7.25
CA TYR A 76 11.74 1.02 6.03
C TYR A 76 10.82 0.44 4.94
N GLY A 77 10.04 1.31 4.31
CA GLY A 77 9.36 1.07 3.04
C GLY A 77 8.04 0.30 3.13
N LEU A 78 7.57 -0.18 1.99
CA LEU A 78 6.24 -0.76 1.77
C LEU A 78 5.92 -1.90 2.75
N ILE A 79 6.92 -2.73 3.06
CA ILE A 79 6.82 -3.91 3.94
C ILE A 79 7.80 -3.83 5.12
N GLN A 80 8.19 -2.61 5.51
CA GLN A 80 8.98 -2.35 6.73
C GLN A 80 10.22 -3.26 6.89
N TRP A 81 11.12 -3.25 5.89
CA TRP A 81 12.39 -3.97 5.98
C TRP A 81 13.27 -3.45 7.12
N THR A 82 13.85 -4.36 7.90
CA THR A 82 14.79 -4.08 8.99
C THR A 82 16.18 -4.64 8.70
N GLY A 83 17.18 -4.22 9.48
CA GLY A 83 18.52 -4.80 9.52
C GLY A 83 19.17 -5.05 8.15
N SER A 84 19.73 -6.25 7.96
CA SER A 84 20.42 -6.65 6.73
C SER A 84 19.52 -6.64 5.49
N ARG A 85 18.21 -6.89 5.64
CA ARG A 85 17.24 -6.86 4.54
C ARG A 85 17.05 -5.44 3.98
N LYS A 86 17.05 -4.43 4.85
CA LYS A 86 17.02 -3.01 4.43
C LYS A 86 18.27 -2.64 3.62
N SER A 87 19.44 -3.11 4.05
CA SER A 87 20.68 -2.90 3.29
C SER A 87 20.69 -3.65 1.95
N ALA A 88 20.14 -4.85 1.91
CA ALA A 88 20.00 -5.64 0.69
C ALA A 88 19.01 -5.02 -0.32
N LEU A 89 17.92 -4.40 0.15
CA LEU A 89 17.03 -3.58 -0.69
C LEU A 89 17.81 -2.46 -1.39
N LYS A 90 18.63 -1.71 -0.65
CA LYS A 90 19.42 -0.61 -1.22
C LYS A 90 20.39 -1.11 -2.30
N ARG A 91 21.08 -2.23 -2.05
CA ARG A 91 21.97 -2.87 -3.03
C ARG A 91 21.22 -3.36 -4.27
N TYR A 92 20.07 -4.00 -4.09
CA TYR A 92 19.22 -4.45 -5.18
C TYR A 92 18.75 -3.26 -6.05
N ALA A 93 18.30 -2.18 -5.42
CA ALA A 93 17.86 -0.99 -6.15
C ALA A 93 19.02 -0.39 -6.96
N LYS A 94 20.20 -0.25 -6.35
CA LYS A 94 21.43 0.22 -7.03
C LYS A 94 21.78 -0.65 -8.24
N SER A 95 21.76 -1.99 -8.11
CA SER A 95 22.08 -2.89 -9.21
C SER A 95 21.06 -2.89 -10.35
N LYS A 96 19.84 -2.41 -10.09
CA LYS A 96 18.79 -2.20 -11.09
C LYS A 96 18.71 -0.76 -11.61
N LYS A 97 19.65 0.13 -11.21
CA LYS A 97 19.61 1.57 -11.52
C LYS A 97 18.28 2.22 -11.10
N LEU A 98 17.70 1.77 -9.99
CA LEU A 98 16.46 2.28 -9.42
C LEU A 98 16.72 2.96 -8.08
N SER A 99 15.86 3.91 -7.71
CA SER A 99 15.81 4.42 -6.34
C SER A 99 15.19 3.39 -5.40
N TYR A 100 15.84 3.10 -4.27
CA TYR A 100 15.28 2.22 -3.24
C TYR A 100 14.01 2.78 -2.59
N LYS A 101 13.72 4.07 -2.79
CA LYS A 101 12.49 4.77 -2.40
C LYS A 101 11.31 4.52 -3.35
N SER A 102 11.55 3.91 -4.51
CA SER A 102 10.51 3.66 -5.50
C SER A 102 9.73 2.37 -5.20
N VAL A 103 8.44 2.38 -5.54
CA VAL A 103 7.58 1.18 -5.49
C VAL A 103 8.18 0.05 -6.32
N LYS A 104 8.67 0.34 -7.54
CA LYS A 104 9.27 -0.64 -8.44
C LYS A 104 10.47 -1.36 -7.82
N ALA A 105 11.40 -0.63 -7.22
CA ALA A 105 12.56 -1.25 -6.55
C ALA A 105 12.12 -2.13 -5.37
N GLN A 106 11.17 -1.65 -4.58
CA GLN A 106 10.69 -2.34 -3.38
C GLN A 106 9.91 -3.62 -3.71
N ILE A 107 8.98 -3.57 -4.66
CA ILE A 107 8.27 -4.77 -5.14
C ILE A 107 9.22 -5.73 -5.85
N GLY A 108 10.17 -5.22 -6.65
CA GLY A 108 11.20 -6.05 -7.29
C GLY A 108 12.08 -6.79 -6.27
N TYR A 109 12.51 -6.11 -5.20
CA TYR A 109 13.30 -6.74 -4.15
C TYR A 109 12.48 -7.75 -3.33
N MET A 110 11.23 -7.41 -2.97
CA MET A 110 10.30 -8.37 -2.34
C MET A 110 10.16 -9.64 -3.19
N ASN A 111 10.01 -9.49 -4.52
CA ASN A 111 9.91 -10.63 -5.42
C ASN A 111 11.20 -11.46 -5.49
N LYS A 112 12.37 -10.81 -5.44
CA LYS A 112 13.66 -11.51 -5.31
C LYS A 112 13.69 -12.36 -4.04
N GLU A 113 13.34 -11.78 -2.89
CA GLU A 113 13.31 -12.50 -1.61
C GLU A 113 12.35 -13.70 -1.67
N LEU A 114 11.14 -13.49 -2.19
CA LEU A 114 10.14 -14.56 -2.34
C LEU A 114 10.67 -15.73 -3.15
N LYS A 115 11.32 -15.47 -4.30
CA LYS A 115 11.84 -16.50 -5.20
C LYS A 115 13.04 -17.25 -4.63
N SER A 116 13.89 -16.62 -3.82
CA SER A 116 15.12 -17.24 -3.32
C SER A 116 14.98 -17.80 -1.91
N GLY A 117 14.46 -17.00 -0.97
CA GLY A 117 14.45 -17.29 0.47
C GLY A 117 13.12 -17.80 1.01
N TYR A 118 12.02 -17.64 0.24
CA TYR A 118 10.67 -18.03 0.68
C TYR A 118 9.94 -18.87 -0.37
N LYS A 119 10.64 -19.85 -0.98
CA LYS A 119 10.12 -20.65 -2.11
C LYS A 119 8.73 -21.27 -1.86
N GLY A 120 8.50 -21.80 -0.66
CA GLY A 120 7.19 -22.38 -0.28
C GLY A 120 6.07 -21.33 -0.26
N LEU A 121 6.35 -20.15 0.30
CA LEU A 121 5.42 -19.02 0.27
C LEU A 121 5.20 -18.54 -1.17
N TYR A 122 6.26 -18.42 -1.96
CA TYR A 122 6.14 -18.01 -3.36
C TYR A 122 5.24 -18.97 -4.15
N LYS A 123 5.42 -20.29 -4.01
CA LYS A 123 4.54 -21.30 -4.61
C LYS A 123 3.10 -21.09 -4.18
N HIS A 124 2.82 -20.93 -2.88
CA HIS A 124 1.48 -20.65 -2.37
C HIS A 124 0.86 -19.39 -2.99
N LEU A 125 1.61 -18.30 -3.05
CA LEU A 125 1.16 -17.04 -3.68
C LEU A 125 0.88 -17.19 -5.17
N LYS A 126 1.54 -18.12 -5.86
CA LYS A 126 1.30 -18.41 -7.28
C LYS A 126 0.10 -19.32 -7.53
N THR A 127 -0.31 -20.14 -6.56
CA THR A 127 -1.33 -21.18 -6.75
C THR A 127 -2.66 -20.91 -6.06
N VAL A 128 -2.77 -19.87 -5.22
CA VAL A 128 -4.07 -19.50 -4.61
C VAL A 128 -5.13 -19.21 -5.69
N LYS A 129 -6.37 -19.66 -5.45
CA LYS A 129 -7.51 -19.39 -6.34
C LYS A 129 -7.66 -17.89 -6.58
N ASN A 130 -7.95 -17.46 -7.80
CA ASN A 130 -8.15 -16.05 -8.11
C ASN A 130 -9.56 -15.56 -7.70
N ASN A 131 -9.84 -15.55 -6.40
CA ASN A 131 -11.11 -15.11 -5.81
C ASN A 131 -10.90 -14.51 -4.41
N LYS A 132 -11.98 -14.07 -3.75
CA LYS A 132 -11.94 -13.47 -2.39
C LYS A 132 -11.28 -14.40 -1.36
N SER A 133 -11.52 -15.72 -1.44
CA SER A 133 -10.92 -16.70 -0.53
C SER A 133 -9.42 -16.84 -0.77
N GLY A 134 -8.97 -16.87 -2.02
CA GLY A 134 -7.55 -16.86 -2.35
C GLY A 134 -6.85 -15.56 -1.93
N ALA A 135 -7.52 -14.40 -2.05
CA ALA A 135 -6.99 -13.14 -1.56
C ALA A 135 -6.74 -13.17 -0.04
N TYR A 136 -7.69 -13.74 0.71
CA TYR A 136 -7.52 -13.99 2.14
C TYR A 136 -6.31 -14.91 2.41
N LYS A 137 -6.23 -16.05 1.72
CA LYS A 137 -5.14 -17.03 1.90
C LYS A 137 -3.77 -16.45 1.55
N ALA A 138 -3.67 -15.61 0.52
CA ALA A 138 -2.45 -14.91 0.14
C ALA A 138 -2.02 -13.92 1.23
N ALA A 139 -2.94 -13.03 1.67
CA ALA A 139 -2.64 -12.06 2.72
C ALA A 139 -2.23 -12.72 4.03
N HIS A 140 -2.96 -13.77 4.44
CA HIS A 140 -2.68 -14.49 5.67
C HIS A 140 -1.29 -15.11 5.63
N LYS A 141 -0.97 -15.89 4.59
CA LYS A 141 0.32 -16.59 4.50
C LYS A 141 1.49 -15.62 4.34
N PHE A 142 1.30 -14.54 3.57
CA PHE A 142 2.31 -13.47 3.47
C PHE A 142 2.58 -12.81 4.83
N CYS A 143 1.53 -12.47 5.60
CA CYS A 143 1.72 -11.92 6.94
C CYS A 143 2.44 -12.92 7.87
N TYR A 144 2.01 -14.18 7.83
CA TYR A 144 2.50 -15.19 8.77
C TYR A 144 3.96 -15.60 8.53
N ASP A 145 4.38 -15.70 7.26
CA ASP A 145 5.71 -16.21 6.91
C ASP A 145 6.71 -15.13 6.53
N PHE A 146 6.26 -14.05 5.87
CA PHE A 146 7.13 -13.02 5.33
C PHE A 146 7.31 -11.86 6.32
N GLU A 147 6.20 -11.27 6.79
CA GLU A 147 6.22 -10.11 7.69
C GLU A 147 6.53 -10.51 9.13
N ARG A 148 5.92 -11.61 9.61
CA ARG A 148 6.13 -12.19 10.94
C ARG A 148 6.04 -11.16 12.10
N PRO A 149 4.99 -10.34 12.20
CA PRO A 149 4.84 -9.42 13.33
C PRO A 149 4.61 -10.20 14.64
N ALA A 150 4.88 -9.60 15.81
CA ALA A 150 4.76 -10.27 17.12
C ALA A 150 3.42 -11.02 17.31
N ASN A 151 2.29 -10.40 16.92
CA ASN A 151 0.95 -11.00 16.99
C ASN A 151 0.49 -11.63 15.65
N LYS A 152 1.37 -12.36 14.95
CA LYS A 152 1.14 -12.82 13.57
C LYS A 152 -0.16 -13.59 13.35
N SER A 153 -0.64 -14.40 14.30
CA SER A 153 -1.90 -15.16 14.13
C SER A 153 -3.11 -14.21 13.95
N SER A 154 -3.33 -13.32 14.91
CA SER A 154 -4.42 -12.32 14.85
C SER A 154 -4.24 -11.34 13.70
N ARG A 155 -3.00 -10.85 13.50
CA ARG A 155 -2.68 -9.90 12.41
C ARG A 155 -2.92 -10.50 11.03
N SER A 156 -2.58 -11.78 10.82
CA SER A 156 -2.81 -12.49 9.55
C SER A 156 -4.30 -12.60 9.22
N LYS A 157 -5.16 -12.88 10.22
CA LYS A 157 -6.63 -12.90 10.04
C LYS A 157 -7.16 -11.51 9.66
N LYS A 158 -6.75 -10.45 10.36
CA LYS A 158 -7.13 -9.06 10.07
C LYS A 158 -6.74 -8.65 8.65
N ARG A 159 -5.52 -8.98 8.23
CA ARG A 159 -5.00 -8.69 6.88
C ARG A 159 -5.70 -9.51 5.81
N GLY A 160 -6.02 -10.78 6.09
CA GLY A 160 -6.85 -11.61 5.22
C GLY A 160 -8.22 -11.00 4.94
N ASN A 161 -8.92 -10.50 5.97
CA ASN A 161 -10.21 -9.83 5.79
C ASN A 161 -10.08 -8.49 5.04
N THR A 162 -8.97 -7.77 5.24
CA THR A 162 -8.64 -6.58 4.45
C THR A 162 -8.45 -6.93 2.97
N ALA A 163 -7.79 -8.07 2.66
CA ALA A 163 -7.57 -8.51 1.29
C ALA A 163 -8.87 -8.85 0.56
N LYS A 164 -9.86 -9.46 1.23
CA LYS A 164 -11.20 -9.68 0.64
C LYS A 164 -11.84 -8.37 0.18
N LYS A 165 -11.74 -7.32 1.00
CA LYS A 165 -12.24 -5.97 0.68
C LYS A 165 -11.49 -5.36 -0.50
N ILE A 166 -10.15 -5.46 -0.51
CA ILE A 166 -9.32 -4.94 -1.61
C ILE A 166 -9.63 -5.68 -2.92
N TYR A 167 -9.68 -7.01 -2.90
CA TYR A 167 -9.99 -7.83 -4.07
C TYR A 167 -11.30 -7.42 -4.76
N SER A 168 -12.31 -7.07 -3.96
CA SER A 168 -13.63 -6.67 -4.47
C SER A 168 -13.64 -5.31 -5.15
N LYS A 169 -12.61 -4.47 -4.92
CA LYS A 169 -12.49 -3.12 -5.47
C LYS A 169 -11.46 -3.01 -6.59
N LEU A 170 -10.68 -4.07 -6.84
CA LEU A 170 -9.73 -4.11 -7.93
C LEU A 170 -10.45 -4.57 -9.19
N ALA A 171 -10.27 -3.83 -10.28
CA ALA A 171 -10.60 -4.28 -11.63
C ALA A 171 -9.76 -5.53 -11.96
#